data_AF-A0A5J6FNL2-F1
#
_entry.id   AF-A0A5J6FNL2-F1
#
_cell.length_a   1.000
_cell.length_b   1.000
_cell.length_c   1.000
_cell.angle_alpha   90.00
_cell.angle_beta   90.00
_cell.angle_gamma   90.00
#
_symmetry.space_group_name_H-M   'P 1'
#
loop_
_entity.id
_entity.type
_entity.pdbx_description
1 polymer ?
#
loop_
_entity_poly.entity_id
_entity_poly.type
_entity_poly.pdbx_seq_one_letter_code
_entity_poly.pdbx_strand_id
1 'polypeptide(L)'
;MTTFQDFAFKLLVVEELMYRAGTLTPVFDLRAHMRGLGVKDLDTHVERNGLEYTILDEARAYFEALEIPAELLAGVEHLVFDGGNRVFMECAPVWDGEDDLFDVRRLDDLELLPNLRLFTGGRALEHMVPGASEILAARGVATR
;
A
#
# COMPACT_ATOMS: atom_id res chain seq x y z
N MET A 1 14.28 -14.56 -0.09
CA MET A 1 13.31 -13.66 -0.76
C MET A 1 12.42 -13.11 0.33
N THR A 2 12.22 -11.79 0.35
CA THR A 2 11.35 -11.16 1.34
C THR A 2 9.90 -11.31 0.89
N THR A 3 9.07 -11.95 1.71
CA THR A 3 7.68 -12.24 1.36
C THR A 3 6.75 -11.55 2.34
N PHE A 4 6.00 -10.56 1.84
CA PHE A 4 4.92 -9.92 2.58
C PHE A 4 3.77 -10.91 2.78
N GLN A 5 3.21 -10.95 3.97
CA GLN A 5 2.05 -11.74 4.33
C GLN A 5 0.74 -10.97 4.14
N ASP A 6 0.80 -9.64 4.13
CA ASP A 6 -0.34 -8.75 3.97
C ASP A 6 -0.14 -7.81 2.76
N PHE A 7 -1.07 -7.87 1.80
CA PHE A 7 -0.99 -7.06 0.59
C PHE A 7 -1.15 -5.57 0.88
N ALA A 8 -2.10 -5.17 1.74
CA ALA A 8 -2.30 -3.77 2.07
C ALA A 8 -1.09 -3.20 2.82
N PHE A 9 -0.48 -3.97 3.73
CA PHE A 9 0.77 -3.58 4.39
C PHE A 9 1.91 -3.39 3.39
N LYS A 10 2.05 -4.31 2.42
CA LYS A 10 3.02 -4.16 1.32
C LYS A 10 2.81 -2.85 0.56
N LEU A 11 1.56 -2.49 0.26
CA LEU A 11 1.26 -1.23 -0.42
C LEU A 11 1.68 -0.01 0.40
N LEU A 12 1.54 -0.01 1.73
CA LEU A 12 2.04 1.10 2.57
C LEU A 12 3.57 1.27 2.46
N VAL A 13 4.30 0.16 2.38
CA VAL A 13 5.75 0.20 2.16
C VAL A 13 6.09 0.71 0.76
N VAL A 14 5.32 0.30 -0.25
CA VAL A 14 5.48 0.81 -1.63
C VAL A 14 5.16 2.31 -1.69
N GLU A 15 4.11 2.78 -1.03
CA GLU A 15 3.78 4.20 -0.93
C GLU A 15 4.97 5.02 -0.44
N GLU A 16 5.56 4.58 0.68
CA GLU A 16 6.71 5.26 1.25
C GLU A 16 7.93 5.22 0.31
N LEU A 17 8.32 4.04 -0.16
CA LEU A 17 9.56 3.89 -0.92
C LEU A 17 9.46 4.41 -2.36
N MET A 18 8.36 4.17 -3.04
CA MET A 18 8.19 4.48 -4.47
C MET A 18 7.68 5.90 -4.70
N TYR A 19 6.65 6.32 -3.95
CA TYR A 19 5.94 7.56 -4.25
C TYR A 19 6.35 8.74 -3.36
N ARG A 20 6.76 8.50 -2.10
CA ARG A 20 7.22 9.55 -1.18
C ARG A 20 8.73 9.75 -1.25
N ALA A 21 9.51 8.70 -0.98
CA ALA A 21 10.97 8.76 -0.96
C ALA A 21 11.59 8.66 -2.37
N GLY A 22 10.93 8.00 -3.32
CA GLY A 22 11.41 7.83 -4.69
C GLY A 22 12.65 6.92 -4.81
N THR A 23 12.89 6.04 -3.84
CA THR A 23 14.03 5.12 -3.80
C THR A 23 13.73 3.78 -4.47
N LEU A 24 12.47 3.35 -4.45
CA LEU A 24 12.01 2.16 -5.17
C LEU A 24 11.61 2.53 -6.61
N THR A 25 12.40 2.08 -7.58
CA THR A 25 12.25 2.41 -8.99
C THR A 25 12.28 1.15 -9.87
N PRO A 26 11.66 1.16 -11.07
CA PRO A 26 10.89 2.25 -11.67
C PRO A 26 9.56 2.53 -10.96
N VAL A 27 9.04 3.75 -11.11
CA VAL A 27 7.74 4.14 -10.57
C VAL A 27 6.63 3.51 -11.41
N PHE A 28 5.69 2.83 -10.75
CA PHE A 28 4.49 2.28 -11.39
C PHE A 28 3.46 3.39 -11.66
N ASP A 29 2.90 3.36 -12.86
CA ASP A 29 1.83 4.27 -13.32
C ASP A 29 0.78 3.42 -14.04
N LEU A 30 -0.32 3.13 -13.34
CA LEU A 30 -1.42 2.32 -13.85
C LEU A 30 -2.03 2.98 -15.09
N ARG A 31 -2.19 4.30 -15.10
CA ARG A 31 -2.75 5.03 -16.25
C ARG A 31 -1.86 4.87 -17.49
N ALA A 32 -0.54 4.94 -17.33
CA ALA A 32 0.39 4.71 -18.43
C ALA A 32 0.34 3.26 -18.93
N HIS A 33 0.29 2.30 -18.00
CA HIS A 33 0.16 0.88 -18.33
C HIS A 33 -1.12 0.62 -19.14
N MET A 34 -2.25 1.11 -18.65
CA MET A 34 -3.57 0.93 -19.27
C MET A 34 -3.68 1.64 -20.63
N ARG A 35 -3.05 2.80 -20.81
CA ARG A 35 -2.91 3.44 -22.14
C ARG A 35 -2.17 2.54 -23.13
N GLY A 36 -1.14 1.82 -22.68
CA GLY A 36 -0.42 0.83 -23.49
C GLY A 36 -1.30 -0.33 -23.95
N LEU A 37 -2.34 -0.67 -23.17
CA LEU A 37 -3.35 -1.68 -23.49
C LEU A 37 -4.54 -1.12 -24.29
N GLY A 38 -4.52 0.16 -24.65
CA GLY A 38 -5.55 0.82 -25.45
C GLY A 38 -6.67 1.48 -24.65
N VAL A 39 -6.59 1.49 -23.31
CA VAL A 39 -7.54 2.19 -22.44
C VAL A 39 -7.15 3.66 -22.33
N LYS A 40 -7.92 4.54 -22.97
CA LYS A 40 -7.63 5.99 -23.04
C LYS A 40 -8.12 6.78 -21.83
N ASP A 41 -9.23 6.33 -21.26
CA ASP A 41 -9.88 6.93 -20.10
C ASP A 41 -10.07 5.82 -19.07
N LEU A 42 -9.24 5.85 -18.02
CA LEU A 42 -9.20 4.79 -17.02
C LEU A 42 -10.42 4.87 -16.11
N ASP A 43 -10.81 6.07 -15.69
CA ASP A 43 -11.92 6.28 -14.77
C ASP A 43 -13.23 5.82 -15.43
N THR A 44 -13.47 6.22 -16.69
CA THR A 44 -14.62 5.73 -17.48
C THR A 44 -14.56 4.21 -17.71
N HIS A 45 -13.36 3.64 -17.87
CA HIS A 45 -13.20 2.18 -18.00
C HIS A 45 -13.61 1.47 -16.72
N VAL A 46 -13.19 1.97 -15.56
CA VAL A 46 -13.55 1.41 -14.25
C VAL A 46 -15.06 1.45 -14.05
N GLU A 47 -15.70 2.61 -14.24
CA GLU A 47 -17.16 2.77 -14.08
C GLU A 47 -17.96 1.85 -15.01
N ARG A 48 -17.59 1.76 -16.30
CA ARG A 48 -18.32 0.95 -17.27
C ARG A 48 -18.26 -0.55 -17.00
N ASN A 49 -17.24 -0.99 -16.26
CA ASN A 49 -17.03 -2.39 -15.94
C ASN A 49 -17.40 -2.72 -14.49
N GLY A 50 -17.88 -1.75 -13.69
CA GLY A 50 -18.27 -1.96 -12.30
C GLY A 50 -17.08 -2.33 -11.40
N LEU A 51 -15.94 -1.66 -11.59
CA LEU A 51 -14.66 -1.96 -10.92
C LEU A 51 -14.31 -0.95 -9.81
N GLU A 52 -15.27 -0.14 -9.35
CA GLU A 52 -15.05 0.97 -8.41
C GLU A 52 -14.53 0.50 -7.05
N TYR A 53 -14.95 -0.69 -6.62
CA TYR A 53 -14.57 -1.34 -5.36
C TYR A 53 -13.64 -2.54 -5.61
N THR A 54 -12.76 -2.44 -6.61
CA THR A 54 -11.89 -3.53 -7.05
C THR A 54 -10.49 -3.02 -7.31
N ILE A 55 -9.50 -3.73 -6.75
CA ILE A 55 -8.10 -3.55 -7.16
C ILE A 55 -7.94 -4.18 -8.54
N LEU A 56 -7.54 -3.36 -9.52
CA LEU A 56 -7.35 -3.84 -10.90
C LEU A 56 -6.27 -4.90 -10.97
N ASP A 57 -6.48 -5.92 -11.80
CA ASP A 57 -5.59 -7.08 -11.93
C ASP A 57 -4.17 -6.67 -12.36
N GLU A 58 -4.05 -5.64 -13.20
CA GLU A 58 -2.75 -5.10 -13.64
C GLU A 58 -1.91 -4.58 -12.46
N ALA A 59 -2.56 -3.83 -11.55
CA ALA A 59 -1.90 -3.30 -10.36
C ALA A 59 -1.62 -4.41 -9.35
N ARG A 60 -2.58 -5.31 -9.13
CA ARG A 60 -2.43 -6.48 -8.26
C ARG A 60 -1.22 -7.31 -8.67
N ALA A 61 -1.18 -7.73 -9.93
CA ALA A 61 -0.11 -8.58 -10.45
C ALA A 61 1.25 -7.88 -10.34
N TYR A 62 1.32 -6.58 -10.64
CA TYR A 62 2.54 -5.82 -10.49
C TYR A 62 3.03 -5.79 -9.04
N PHE A 63 2.17 -5.35 -8.10
CA PHE A 63 2.58 -5.18 -6.71
C PHE A 63 2.77 -6.51 -5.97
N GLU A 64 2.08 -7.58 -6.34
CA GLU A 64 2.36 -8.92 -5.80
C GLU A 64 3.76 -9.40 -6.24
N ALA A 65 4.11 -9.24 -7.53
CA ALA A 65 5.40 -9.64 -8.08
C ALA A 65 6.57 -8.72 -7.70
N LEU A 66 6.29 -7.48 -7.28
CA LEU A 66 7.32 -6.49 -6.95
C LEU A 66 8.17 -6.96 -5.76
N GLU A 67 9.44 -7.24 -6.02
CA GLU A 67 10.43 -7.53 -4.98
C GLU A 67 11.01 -6.22 -4.43
N ILE A 68 11.07 -6.10 -3.10
CA ILE A 68 11.65 -4.94 -2.42
C ILE A 68 12.94 -5.40 -1.73
N PRO A 69 14.12 -4.84 -2.11
CA PRO A 69 15.38 -5.16 -1.47
C PRO A 69 15.36 -4.87 0.04
N ALA A 70 15.99 -5.72 0.83
CA ALA A 70 16.03 -5.58 2.29
C ALA A 70 16.69 -4.27 2.73
N GLU A 71 17.61 -3.74 1.94
CA GLU A 71 18.28 -2.47 2.17
C GLU A 71 17.30 -1.29 2.10
N LEU A 72 16.32 -1.34 1.18
CA LEU A 72 15.27 -0.33 1.10
C LEU A 72 14.27 -0.48 2.25
N LEU A 73 13.91 -1.71 2.61
CA LEU A 73 13.03 -1.98 3.75
C LEU A 73 13.63 -1.49 5.07
N ALA A 74 14.93 -1.67 5.27
CA ALA A 74 15.65 -1.12 6.41
C ALA A 74 15.68 0.42 6.41
N GLY A 75 15.44 1.08 5.28
CA GLY A 75 15.34 2.53 5.19
C GLY A 75 13.98 3.09 5.60
N VAL A 76 12.96 2.25 5.81
CA VAL A 76 11.60 2.69 6.17
C VAL A 76 11.54 3.04 7.66
N GLU A 77 11.41 4.33 7.97
CA GLU A 77 11.25 4.82 9.35
C GLU A 77 9.81 5.24 9.69
N HIS A 78 9.00 5.52 8.67
CA HIS A 78 7.63 6.01 8.81
C HIS A 78 6.71 5.31 7.80
N LEU A 79 5.58 4.79 8.28
CA LEU A 79 4.46 4.37 7.44
C LEU A 79 3.25 5.27 7.67
N VAL A 80 2.50 5.51 6.60
CA VAL A 80 1.27 6.31 6.63
C VAL A 80 0.15 5.48 6.03
N PHE A 81 -0.89 5.20 6.81
CA PHE A 81 -2.18 4.75 6.29
C PHE A 81 -3.09 5.96 6.10
N ASP A 82 -3.35 6.32 4.85
CA ASP A 82 -4.23 7.41 4.45
C ASP A 82 -4.97 7.00 3.17
N GLY A 83 -6.28 7.23 3.11
CA GLY A 83 -7.10 6.86 1.94
C GLY A 83 -6.66 7.56 0.65
N GLY A 84 -5.99 8.71 0.76
CA GLY A 84 -5.41 9.46 -0.36
C GLY A 84 -4.00 9.01 -0.75
N ASN A 85 -3.47 7.93 -0.18
CA ASN A 85 -2.17 7.38 -0.60
C ASN A 85 -2.19 7.08 -2.11
N ARG A 86 -1.11 7.47 -2.80
CA ARG A 86 -1.04 7.33 -4.26
C ARG A 86 -1.09 5.87 -4.67
N VAL A 87 -0.42 4.98 -3.95
CA VAL A 87 -0.43 3.54 -4.25
C VAL A 87 -1.85 2.95 -4.32
N PHE A 88 -2.79 3.46 -3.51
CA PHE A 88 -4.18 3.01 -3.53
C PHE A 88 -4.88 3.46 -4.81
N MET A 89 -4.64 4.68 -5.26
CA MET A 89 -5.15 5.19 -6.54
C MET A 89 -4.54 4.48 -7.75
N GLU A 90 -3.30 3.99 -7.61
CA GLU A 90 -2.65 3.17 -8.63
C GLU A 90 -3.18 1.72 -8.64
N CYS A 91 -3.93 1.31 -7.61
CA CYS A 91 -4.62 0.01 -7.53
C CYS A 91 -6.10 0.10 -7.91
N ALA A 92 -6.79 1.12 -7.41
CA ALA A 92 -8.22 1.36 -7.56
C ALA A 92 -8.45 2.87 -7.84
N PRO A 93 -8.44 3.30 -9.12
CA PRO A 93 -8.37 4.72 -9.52
C PRO A 93 -9.50 5.63 -9.07
N VAL A 94 -10.68 5.07 -8.80
CA VAL A 94 -11.89 5.81 -8.41
C VAL A 94 -12.34 5.46 -7.00
N TRP A 95 -11.49 4.79 -6.23
CA TRP A 95 -11.80 4.37 -4.86
C TRP A 95 -12.07 5.59 -3.97
N ASP A 96 -13.18 5.54 -3.24
CA ASP A 96 -13.68 6.63 -2.39
C ASP A 96 -13.28 6.49 -0.93
N GLY A 97 -12.71 5.35 -0.52
CA GLY A 97 -12.32 5.10 0.86
C GLY A 97 -13.43 4.52 1.75
N GLU A 98 -14.58 4.14 1.19
CA GLU A 98 -15.77 3.73 1.97
C GLU A 98 -15.86 2.21 2.26
N ASP A 99 -14.91 1.42 1.80
CA ASP A 99 -14.86 -0.04 1.98
C ASP A 99 -13.56 -0.55 2.65
N ASP A 100 -13.41 -1.87 2.73
CA ASP A 100 -12.28 -2.56 3.37
C ASP A 100 -11.24 -3.08 2.36
N LEU A 101 -11.21 -2.51 1.14
CA LEU A 101 -10.37 -2.97 0.02
C LEU A 101 -8.87 -2.94 0.35
N PHE A 102 -8.46 -1.98 1.17
CA PHE A 102 -7.07 -1.79 1.62
C PHE A 102 -6.90 -2.00 3.13
N ASP A 103 -7.82 -2.72 3.78
CA ASP A 103 -7.67 -3.04 5.20
C ASP A 103 -6.41 -3.88 5.44
N VAL A 104 -5.55 -3.41 6.33
CA VAL A 104 -4.45 -4.22 6.87
C VAL A 104 -5.06 -5.29 7.76
N ARG A 105 -4.80 -6.56 7.46
CA ARG A 105 -5.36 -7.71 8.19
C ARG A 105 -4.39 -8.27 9.23
N ARG A 106 -3.09 -8.04 9.06
CA ARG A 106 -2.05 -8.54 9.98
C ARG A 106 -0.77 -7.70 9.97
N LEU A 107 0.01 -7.84 11.04
CA LEU A 107 1.19 -7.03 11.33
C LEU A 107 2.49 -7.86 11.42
N ASP A 108 2.49 -9.08 10.90
CA ASP A 108 3.68 -9.94 10.84
C ASP A 108 4.81 -9.29 10.02
N ASP A 109 4.45 -8.52 8.99
CA ASP A 109 5.40 -7.83 8.09
C ASP A 109 6.18 -6.69 8.76
N LEU A 110 5.85 -6.31 9.99
CA LEU A 110 6.69 -5.40 10.79
C LEU A 110 8.10 -5.95 11.02
N GLU A 111 8.28 -7.28 10.99
CA GLU A 111 9.63 -7.90 11.06
C GLU A 111 10.53 -7.51 9.89
N LEU A 112 9.95 -7.07 8.78
CA LEU A 112 10.68 -6.64 7.60
C LEU A 112 11.24 -5.22 7.72
N LEU A 113 10.76 -4.44 8.71
CA LEU A 113 11.02 -3.00 8.84
C LEU A 113 11.76 -2.71 10.17
N PRO A 114 13.04 -3.09 10.29
CA PRO A 114 13.77 -3.04 11.56
C PRO A 114 13.95 -1.62 12.13
N ASN A 115 13.83 -0.60 11.28
CA ASN A 115 14.01 0.80 11.66
C ASN A 115 12.70 1.60 11.65
N LEU A 116 11.54 0.93 11.59
CA LEU A 116 10.25 1.61 11.69
C LEU A 116 10.11 2.28 13.07
N ARG A 117 9.71 3.55 13.10
CA ARG A 117 9.60 4.34 14.33
C ARG A 117 8.26 5.04 14.48
N LEU A 118 7.56 5.26 13.37
CA LEU A 118 6.28 5.95 13.36
C LEU A 118 5.29 5.26 12.43
N PHE A 119 4.05 5.12 12.88
CA PHE A 119 2.90 4.75 12.07
C PHE A 119 1.83 5.85 12.20
N THR A 120 1.54 6.55 11.11
CA THR A 120 0.43 7.52 11.03
C THR A 120 -0.82 6.82 10.52
N GLY A 121 -1.97 7.11 11.14
CA GLY A 121 -3.22 6.39 10.88
C GLY A 121 -3.49 5.31 11.94
N GLY A 122 -2.89 5.45 13.14
CA GLY A 122 -2.95 4.42 14.18
C GLY A 122 -4.38 4.08 14.63
N ARG A 123 -5.30 5.06 14.63
CA ARG A 123 -6.72 4.81 14.95
C ARG A 123 -7.42 3.93 13.92
N ALA A 124 -7.14 4.14 12.63
CA ALA A 124 -7.68 3.28 11.58
C ALA A 124 -7.09 1.88 11.71
N LEU A 125 -5.77 1.79 11.93
CA LEU A 125 -5.11 0.50 12.13
C LEU A 125 -5.64 -0.29 13.32
N GLU A 126 -5.94 0.37 14.44
CA GLU A 126 -6.55 -0.26 15.61
C GLU A 126 -7.94 -0.84 15.32
N HIS A 127 -8.71 -0.19 14.44
CA HIS A 127 -10.01 -0.72 14.01
C HIS A 127 -9.87 -1.93 13.08
N MET A 128 -8.89 -1.89 12.16
CA MET A 128 -8.62 -2.98 11.22
C MET A 128 -8.01 -4.21 11.92
N VAL A 129 -7.08 -3.96 12.85
CA VAL A 129 -6.36 -4.97 13.63
C VAL A 129 -6.43 -4.60 15.12
N PRO A 130 -7.41 -5.13 15.87
CA PRO A 130 -7.50 -4.90 17.31
C PRO A 130 -6.21 -5.30 18.04
N GLY A 131 -5.66 -4.38 18.84
CA GLY A 131 -4.36 -4.54 19.51
C GLY A 131 -3.15 -4.05 18.72
N ALA A 132 -3.35 -3.47 17.52
CA ALA A 132 -2.26 -2.93 16.70
C ALA A 132 -1.39 -1.91 17.45
N SER A 133 -2.01 -1.03 18.24
CA SER A 133 -1.30 0.00 19.00
C SER A 133 -0.36 -0.61 20.04
N GLU A 134 -0.78 -1.69 20.70
CA GLU A 134 0.04 -2.42 21.66
C GLU A 134 1.20 -3.15 20.98
N ILE A 135 0.93 -3.79 19.82
CA ILE A 135 1.94 -4.47 19.00
C ILE A 135 3.02 -3.49 18.52
N LEU A 136 2.61 -2.31 18.04
CA LEU A 136 3.52 -1.26 17.58
C LEU A 136 4.33 -0.69 18.75
N ALA A 137 3.68 -0.40 19.88
CA ALA A 137 4.35 0.12 21.07
C ALA A 137 5.38 -0.87 21.63
N ALA A 138 5.09 -2.18 21.63
CA ALA A 138 6.02 -3.22 22.07
C ALA A 138 7.31 -3.28 21.21
N ARG A 139 7.24 -2.78 19.98
CA ARG A 139 8.39 -2.63 19.05
C ARG A 139 9.02 -1.24 19.08
N GLY A 140 8.56 -0.34 19.95
CA GLY A 140 9.04 1.05 20.01
C GLY A 140 8.56 1.93 18.86
N VAL A 141 7.52 1.51 18.13
CA VAL A 141 6.90 2.28 17.06
C VAL A 141 5.81 3.17 17.64
N ALA A 142 5.94 4.48 17.46
CA ALA A 142 4.91 5.43 17.87
C ALA A 142 3.71 5.40 16.91
N THR A 143 2.52 5.67 17.41
CA THR A 143 1.30 5.84 16.60
C THR A 143 0.81 7.29 16.65
N ARG A 144 0.32 7.81 15.53
CA ARG A 144 -0.33 9.13 15.42
C ARG A 144 -1.64 9.05 14.65
#